data_AF-A0AAE5AE39-F1
#
_entry.id   AF-A0AAE5AE39-F1
#
_cell.length_a   1.000
_cell.length_b   1.000
_cell.length_c   1.000
_cell.angle_alpha   90.00
_cell.angle_beta   90.00
_cell.angle_gamma   90.00
#
_symmetry.space_group_name_H-M   'P 1'
#
loop_
_entity.id
_entity.type
_entity.pdbx_description
1 polymer ?
#
loop_
_entity_poly.entity_id
_entity_poly.type
_entity_poly.pdbx_seq_one_letter_code
_entity_poly.pdbx_strand_id
1 'polypeptide(L)' 'MSDIYVVLDGRRVIGASTRLQGAEVIRVNEAKRLTRFDSPVAEHQAYRRIEIVNTELDDEEAS' A
#
# COMPACT_ATOMS: atom_id res chain seq x y z
N MET A 1 -17.90 7.32 -9.19
CA MET A 1 -17.08 7.18 -7.99
C MET A 1 -16.49 5.78 -7.97
N SER A 2 -15.17 5.71 -8.17
CA SER A 2 -14.40 4.47 -8.05
C SER A 2 -13.35 4.67 -6.97
N ASP A 3 -13.17 3.69 -6.10
CA ASP A 3 -12.12 3.77 -5.09
C ASP A 3 -10.80 3.23 -5.65
N ILE A 4 -9.71 3.84 -5.22
CA ILE A 4 -8.36 3.30 -5.37
C ILE A 4 -7.71 3.11 -4.00
N TYR A 5 -7.09 1.95 -3.81
CA TYR A 5 -6.29 1.65 -2.64
C TYR A 5 -4.86 2.07 -2.92
N VAL A 6 -4.41 3.16 -2.31
CA VAL A 6 -3.05 3.68 -2.42
C VAL A 6 -2.18 3.04 -1.35
N VAL A 7 -1.01 2.53 -1.73
CA VAL A 7 -0.04 1.92 -0.82
C VAL A 7 1.10 2.89 -0.55
N LEU A 8 1.35 3.17 0.73
CA LEU A 8 2.30 4.16 1.21
C LEU A 8 3.41 3.52 2.05
N ASP A 9 4.67 3.88 1.76
CA ASP A 9 5.79 3.72 2.70
C ASP A 9 6.09 5.11 3.31
N GLY A 10 5.55 5.35 4.51
CA GLY A 10 5.55 6.69 5.11
C GLY A 10 4.80 7.69 4.22
N ARG A 11 5.52 8.67 3.65
CA ARG A 11 4.95 9.69 2.74
C ARG A 11 5.06 9.35 1.26
N ARG A 12 5.66 8.21 0.91
CA ARG A 12 5.94 7.83 -0.47
C ARG A 12 4.88 6.86 -0.99
N VAL A 13 4.28 7.17 -2.14
CA VAL A 13 3.47 6.21 -2.90
C VAL A 13 4.38 5.16 -3.52
N ILE A 14 4.10 3.89 -3.23
CA ILE A 14 4.84 2.73 -3.75
C ILE A 14 3.99 1.85 -4.67
N GLY A 15 2.68 2.08 -4.70
CA GLY A 15 1.78 1.45 -5.65
C GLY A 15 0.32 1.79 -5.36
N ALA A 16 -0.56 1.32 -6.23
CA ALA A 16 -1.99 1.47 -6.04
C ALA A 16 -2.75 0.33 -6.74
N SER A 17 -3.97 0.06 -6.30
CA SER A 17 -4.86 -0.93 -6.92
C SER A 17 -6.32 -0.55 -6.76
N THR A 18 -7.16 -0.86 -7.75
CA THR A 18 -8.62 -0.74 -7.63
C THR A 18 -9.25 -1.84 -6.77
N ARG A 19 -8.45 -2.80 -6.28
CA ARG A 19 -8.89 -3.87 -5.37
C ARG A 19 -7.99 -3.93 -4.14
N LEU A 20 -8.58 -4.05 -2.95
CA LEU A 20 -7.84 -4.17 -1.69
C LEU A 20 -6.82 -5.33 -1.74
N GLN A 21 -7.21 -6.47 -2.31
CA GLN A 21 -6.33 -7.63 -2.47
C GLN A 21 -5.07 -7.33 -3.29
N GLY A 22 -5.17 -6.48 -4.32
CA GLY A 22 -4.02 -6.06 -5.11
C GLY A 22 -3.09 -5.14 -4.33
N ALA A 23 -3.65 -4.21 -3.55
CA ALA A 23 -2.88 -3.35 -2.65
C ALA A 23 -2.15 -4.15 -1.56
N GLU A 24 -2.78 -5.21 -1.02
CA GLU A 24 -2.16 -6.13 -0.08
C GLU A 24 -0.95 -6.86 -0.66
N VAL A 25 -1.05 -7.32 -1.91
CA VAL A 25 0.09 -7.94 -2.62
C VAL A 25 1.26 -6.96 -2.75
N ILE A 26 0.98 -5.70 -3.10
CA ILE A 26 2.00 -4.64 -3.19
C ILE A 26 2.65 -4.41 -1.82
N ARG A 27 1.84 -4.27 -0.76
CA ARG A 27 2.33 -4.09 0.62
C ARG A 27 3.26 -5.22 1.05
N VAL A 28 2.87 -6.47 0.83
CA VAL A 28 3.67 -7.64 1.22
C VAL A 28 4.98 -7.70 0.44
N ASN A 29 4.95 -7.43 -0.87
CA ASN A 29 6.16 -7.43 -1.70
C ASN A 29 7.14 -6.33 -1.27
N GLU A 30 6.63 -5.15 -0.93
CA GLU A 30 7.45 -4.07 -0.38
C GLU A 30 8.07 -4.45 0.97
N ALA A 31 7.27 -5.00 1.89
CA ALA A 31 7.74 -5.41 3.22
C ALA A 31 8.90 -6.42 3.12
N LYS A 32 8.76 -7.40 2.20
CA LYS A 32 9.80 -8.39 1.89
C LYS A 32 11.06 -7.78 1.29
N ARG A 33 10.94 -6.68 0.54
CA ARG A 33 12.11 -5.98 -0.03
C ARG A 33 12.86 -5.19 1.04
N LEU A 34 12.14 -4.53 1.94
CA LEU A 34 12.73 -3.65 2.96
C LEU A 34 13.33 -4.41 4.14
N THR A 35 12.79 -5.58 4.45
CA THR A 35 13.19 -6.37 5.61
C THR A 35 13.43 -7.81 5.19
N ARG A 36 14.61 -8.34 5.52
CA ARG A 36 14.77 -9.78 5.58
C ARG A 36 13.97 -10.22 6.80
N PHE A 37 12.94 -11.03 6.61
CA PHE A 37 12.04 -11.49 7.68
C PHE A 37 12.75 -12.45 8.65
N ASP A 38 13.83 -11.96 9.26
CA ASP A 38 14.77 -12.70 10.09
C ASP A 38 14.19 -12.96 11.49
N SER A 39 13.05 -12.33 11.81
CA SER A 39 12.21 -12.66 12.96
C SER A 39 10.75 -12.25 12.73
N PRO A 40 9.79 -12.86 13.45
CA PRO A 40 8.38 -12.43 13.42
C PRO A 40 8.18 -10.97 13.83
N VAL A 41 9.04 -10.44 14.71
CA VAL A 41 8.99 -9.03 15.14
C VAL A 41 9.36 -8.10 13.99
N ALA A 42 10.44 -8.43 13.25
CA ALA A 42 10.88 -7.66 12.10
C ALA A 42 9.84 -7.69 10.97
N GLU A 43 9.25 -8.86 10.72
CA GLU A 43 8.15 -9.01 9.76
C GLU A 43 6.93 -8.15 10.17
N HIS A 44 6.52 -8.22 11.43
CA HIS A 44 5.39 -7.43 11.92
C HIS A 44 5.65 -5.92 11.87
N GLN A 45 6.88 -5.48 12.14
CA GLN A 45 7.28 -4.08 11.99
C GLN A 45 7.26 -3.62 10.52
N ALA A 46 7.71 -4.48 9.60
CA ALA A 46 7.68 -4.19 8.17
C ALA A 46 6.25 -3.98 7.64
N TYR A 47 5.30 -4.83 8.07
CA TYR A 47 3.88 -4.65 7.70
C TYR A 47 3.24 -3.41 8.32
N ARG A 48 3.65 -3.00 9.53
CA ARG A 48 3.13 -1.78 10.17
C ARG A 48 3.64 -0.48 9.54
N ARG A 49 4.79 -0.51 8.87
CA ARG A 49 5.37 0.65 8.21
C ARG A 49 4.64 1.01 6.91
N ILE A 50 4.04 0.02 6.25
CA ILE A 50 3.41 0.19 4.94
C ILE A 50 1.89 0.25 5.10
N GLU A 51 1.32 1.39 4.73
CA GLU A 51 -0.10 1.68 4.91
C GLU A 51 -0.86 1.49 3.59
N ILE A 52 -2.12 1.07 3.70
CA ILE A 52 -3.06 1.04 2.56
C ILE A 52 -4.18 2.04 2.90
N VAL A 53 -4.34 3.04 2.05
CA VAL A 53 -5.36 4.09 2.19
C VAL A 53 -6.38 3.91 1.08
N ASN A 54 -7.67 3.81 1.44
CA ASN A 54 -8.74 3.92 0.46
C ASN A 54 -8.90 5.40 0.09
N THR A 55 -8.85 5.70 -1.19
CA THR A 55 -8.95 7.03 -1.74
C THR A 55 -10.02 7.03 -2.81
N GLU A 56 -11.01 7.90 -2.65
CA GLU A 56 -12.05 8.12 -3.66
C GLU A 56 -11.42 8.83 -4.87
N LEU A 57 -11.71 8.32 -6.07
CA LEU A 57 -11.38 9.03 -7.30
C LEU A 57 -12.57 9.87 -7.72
N ASP A 58 -12.35 11.18 -7.72
CA ASP A 58 -13.22 12.14 -8.39
C ASP A 58 -12.69 12.37 -9.80
N ASP A 59 -13.57 12.17 -10.77
CA ASP A 59 -13.32 12.61 -12.13
C ASP A 59 -13.49 14.14 -12.12
N GLU A 60 -12.40 14.90 -12.09
CA GLU A 60 -12.47 16.30 -12.51
C GLU A 60 -12.86 16.29 -14.00
N GLU A 61 -14.14 16.57 -14.30
CA GLU A 61 -14.51 17.01 -15.63
C GLU A 61 -13.69 18.27 -15.90
N ALA A 62 -12.70 18.15 -16.79
CA ALA A 62 -11.92 19.28 -17.28
C ALA A 62 -12.89 20.27 -17.94
N SER A 63 -13.31 21.27 -17.16
CA SER A 63 -14.21 22.36 -17.56
C SER A 63 -13.52 23.38 -18.46
#